data_AF-A0A5C8GA37-F1
#
_entry.id   AF-A0A5C8GA37-F1
#
_cell.length_a   1.000
_cell.length_b   1.000
_cell.length_c   1.000
_cell.angle_alpha   90.00
_cell.angle_beta   90.00
_cell.angle_gamma   90.00
#
_symmetry.space_group_name_H-M   'P 1'
#
loop_
_entity.id
_entity.type
_entity.pdbx_description
1 polymer ?
#
loop_
_entity_poly.entity_id
_entity_poly.type
_entity_poly.pdbx_seq_one_letter_code
_entity_poly.pdbx_strand_id
1 'polypeptide(L)'
;MLSREEIEKEINLGNFEYVIEKCNECINLKYDYSFLYNYRGLCKNNLGLYEEAIKDFDISIELNKEFENKPYAINRDLANAYYYRGLSKNNLKEYNEAIEDFKKSLKFEPAYWLVVHYNIGVSKINLGEYEESIKNFDIITYQNIYKGYYNRIIRKEIYDNELYNTYVSMHCSILFAKLLLKEKAYNSINMFLELSKCFNPNNNHIFNMVSFLFENYKYDLIEKIFNYLVEENYNDLWENDITFNLLKSKTIDKEILKNIKKNLLYQYLLLQSLSFNNKTLKREYTYNIEIAHYTSLNTLLKLIKEDNKIRITNISNANDPKEGKILENIFNKNSLNIKIKNDENLITLQT
;
A
#
# COMPACT_ATOMS: atom_id res chain seq x y z
N MET A 1 0.64 -6.96 34.30
CA MET A 1 1.26 -6.02 33.37
C MET A 1 1.74 -6.85 32.19
N LEU A 2 1.32 -6.53 30.96
CA LEU A 2 1.84 -7.26 29.80
C LEU A 2 3.34 -6.97 29.67
N SER A 3 4.14 -8.02 29.45
CA SER A 3 5.54 -7.83 29.07
C SER A 3 5.63 -7.22 27.67
N ARG A 4 6.80 -6.68 27.29
CA ARG A 4 7.01 -6.17 25.91
C ARG A 4 6.75 -7.28 24.87
N GLU A 5 7.20 -8.49 25.17
CA GLU A 5 7.03 -9.66 24.29
C GLU A 5 5.56 -10.03 24.11
N GLU A 6 4.76 -9.96 25.17
CA GLU A 6 3.33 -10.21 25.11
C GLU A 6 2.62 -9.13 24.27
N ILE A 7 2.98 -7.86 24.45
CA ILE A 7 2.44 -6.76 23.63
C ILE A 7 2.79 -6.97 22.15
N GLU A 8 4.05 -7.23 21.83
CA GLU A 8 4.50 -7.46 20.45
C GLU A 8 3.79 -8.65 19.80
N LYS A 9 3.58 -9.73 20.56
CA LYS A 9 2.82 -10.90 20.09
C LYS A 9 1.37 -10.53 19.73
N GLU A 10 0.67 -9.81 20.60
CA GLU A 10 -0.72 -9.42 20.35
C GLU A 10 -0.85 -8.45 19.16
N ILE A 11 0.12 -7.54 18.99
CA ILE A 11 0.21 -6.67 17.80
C ILE A 11 0.37 -7.50 16.53
N ASN A 12 1.23 -8.52 16.54
CA ASN A 12 1.43 -9.42 15.40
C ASN A 12 0.18 -10.24 15.06
N LEU A 13 -0.64 -10.56 16.06
CA LEU A 13 -1.96 -11.19 15.87
C LEU A 13 -3.03 -10.21 15.36
N GLY A 14 -2.75 -8.91 15.36
CA GLY A 14 -3.69 -7.87 14.94
C GLY A 14 -4.67 -7.42 16.03
N ASN A 15 -4.43 -7.79 17.29
CA ASN A 15 -5.29 -7.46 18.43
C ASN A 15 -5.04 -6.04 18.93
N PHE A 16 -5.16 -5.04 18.04
CA PHE A 16 -4.76 -3.66 18.32
C PHE A 16 -5.59 -3.00 19.42
N GLU A 17 -6.92 -3.17 19.41
CA GLU A 17 -7.80 -2.62 20.46
C GLU A 17 -7.49 -3.18 21.85
N TYR A 18 -7.22 -4.49 21.93
CA TYR A 18 -6.84 -5.15 23.18
C TYR A 18 -5.53 -4.57 23.75
N VAL A 19 -4.52 -4.38 22.90
CA VAL A 19 -3.24 -3.79 23.30
C VAL A 19 -3.44 -2.34 23.78
N ILE A 20 -4.29 -1.56 23.09
CA ILE A 20 -4.61 -0.19 23.51
C ILE A 20 -5.25 -0.18 24.90
N GLU A 21 -6.23 -1.06 25.17
CA GLU A 21 -6.87 -1.18 26.48
C GLU A 21 -5.84 -1.48 27.57
N LYS A 22 -4.95 -2.45 27.33
CA LYS A 22 -3.92 -2.85 28.30
C LYS A 22 -2.86 -1.78 28.54
N CYS A 23 -2.49 -1.02 27.51
CA CYS A 23 -1.63 0.16 27.68
C CYS A 23 -2.33 1.23 28.53
N ASN A 24 -3.62 1.48 28.31
CA ASN A 24 -4.39 2.45 29.09
C ASN A 24 -4.48 2.07 30.57
N GLU A 25 -4.73 0.79 30.88
CA GLU A 25 -4.70 0.29 32.27
C GLU A 25 -3.37 0.61 32.95
N CYS A 26 -2.24 0.33 32.29
CA CYS A 26 -0.92 0.58 32.85
C CYS A 26 -0.65 2.08 33.03
N ILE A 27 -0.99 2.92 32.04
CA ILE A 27 -0.81 4.37 32.11
C ILE A 27 -1.67 4.98 33.24
N ASN A 28 -2.90 4.50 33.44
CA ASN A 28 -3.78 4.96 34.52
C ASN A 28 -3.23 4.63 35.92
N LEU A 29 -2.45 3.55 36.04
CA LEU A 29 -1.71 3.19 37.24
C LEU A 29 -0.42 4.02 37.45
N LYS A 30 -0.22 5.08 36.66
CA LYS A 30 0.93 6.01 36.73
C LYS A 30 2.28 5.35 36.40
N TYR A 31 2.28 4.35 35.52
CA TYR A 31 3.51 3.86 34.92
C TYR A 31 3.95 4.78 33.79
N ASP A 32 5.02 5.54 34.01
CA ASP A 32 5.60 6.47 33.02
C ASP A 32 6.62 5.79 32.11
N TYR A 33 6.25 4.64 31.55
CA TYR A 33 7.11 3.91 30.62
C TYR A 33 6.87 4.36 29.18
N SER A 34 7.89 4.94 28.55
CA SER A 34 7.84 5.41 27.15
C SER A 34 7.41 4.33 26.15
N PHE A 35 7.82 3.08 26.35
CA PHE A 35 7.42 1.97 25.48
C PHE A 35 5.90 1.72 25.45
N LEU A 36 5.16 2.00 26.53
CA LEU A 36 3.69 1.83 26.55
C LEU A 36 3.03 2.81 25.57
N TYR A 37 3.52 4.04 25.53
CA TYR A 37 3.06 5.04 24.57
C TYR A 37 3.46 4.67 23.14
N ASN A 38 4.68 4.14 22.93
CA ASN A 38 5.08 3.63 21.61
C ASN A 38 4.13 2.54 21.10
N TYR A 39 3.82 1.51 21.91
CA TYR A 39 2.95 0.43 21.45
C TYR A 39 1.49 0.88 21.29
N ARG A 40 0.98 1.73 22.19
CA ARG A 40 -0.37 2.30 22.03
C ARG A 40 -0.46 3.14 20.75
N GLY A 41 0.54 3.98 20.49
CA GLY A 41 0.66 4.76 19.27
C GLY A 41 0.75 3.87 18.03
N LEU A 42 1.54 2.79 18.07
CA LEU A 42 1.66 1.83 16.97
C LEU A 42 0.31 1.16 16.66
N CYS A 43 -0.44 0.75 17.67
CA CYS A 43 -1.78 0.19 17.48
C CYS A 43 -2.76 1.21 16.88
N LYS A 44 -2.75 2.45 17.38
CA LYS A 44 -3.56 3.54 16.81
C LYS A 44 -3.18 3.84 15.36
N ASN A 45 -1.89 3.85 15.04
CA ASN A 45 -1.39 4.00 13.67
C ASN A 45 -1.93 2.87 12.78
N ASN A 46 -1.85 1.62 13.24
CA ASN A 46 -2.39 0.48 12.51
C ASN A 46 -3.91 0.59 12.28
N LEU A 47 -4.66 1.19 13.20
CA LEU A 47 -6.11 1.45 13.07
C LEU A 47 -6.44 2.68 12.20
N GLY A 48 -5.43 3.43 11.73
CA GLY A 48 -5.60 4.66 10.94
C GLY A 48 -5.81 5.93 11.77
N LEU A 49 -5.69 5.86 13.09
CA LEU A 49 -5.81 6.99 14.02
C LEU A 49 -4.47 7.74 14.14
N TYR A 50 -4.00 8.30 13.03
CA TYR A 50 -2.62 8.82 12.91
C TYR A 50 -2.33 10.01 13.83
N GLU A 51 -3.27 10.96 13.97
CA GLU A 51 -3.08 12.11 14.86
C GLU A 51 -3.01 11.68 16.33
N GLU A 52 -3.84 10.73 16.74
CA GLU A 52 -3.79 10.17 18.10
C GLU A 52 -2.52 9.36 18.34
N ALA A 53 -2.02 8.67 17.32
CA ALA A 53 -0.75 7.96 17.38
C ALA A 53 0.43 8.93 17.56
N ILE A 54 0.44 10.05 16.82
CA ILE A 54 1.45 11.10 16.94
C ILE A 54 1.51 11.64 18.37
N LYS A 55 0.36 11.92 19.00
CA LYS A 55 0.31 12.36 20.40
C LYS A 55 0.97 11.37 21.36
N ASP A 56 0.79 10.07 21.13
CA ASP A 56 1.44 9.04 21.95
C ASP A 56 2.95 9.01 21.73
N PHE A 57 3.41 9.12 20.47
CA PHE A 57 4.84 9.18 20.19
C PHE A 57 5.50 10.44 20.75
N ASP A 58 4.80 11.58 20.74
CA ASP A 58 5.27 12.82 21.35
C ASP A 58 5.49 12.67 22.86
N ILE A 59 4.55 12.00 23.55
CA ILE A 59 4.71 11.69 24.98
C ILE A 59 5.91 10.75 25.21
N SER A 60 6.07 9.72 24.37
CA SER A 60 7.23 8.81 24.46
C SER A 60 8.57 9.52 24.27
N ILE A 61 8.63 10.48 23.34
CA ILE A 61 9.80 11.33 23.11
C ILE A 61 10.06 12.21 24.34
N GLU A 62 9.04 12.86 24.89
CA GLU A 62 9.16 13.74 26.06
C GLU A 62 9.67 12.97 27.30
N LEU A 63 9.19 11.74 27.52
CA LEU A 63 9.66 10.86 28.59
C LEU A 63 11.14 10.46 28.43
N ASN A 64 11.68 10.52 27.21
CA ASN A 64 13.07 10.19 26.89
C ASN A 64 13.90 11.42 26.49
N LYS A 65 13.41 12.64 26.71
CA LYS A 65 14.05 13.88 26.19
C LYS A 65 15.50 14.07 26.64
N GLU A 66 15.86 13.52 27.80
CA GLU A 66 17.23 13.57 28.32
C GLU A 66 18.25 12.88 27.42
N PHE A 67 17.80 11.98 26.53
CA PHE A 67 18.65 11.31 25.55
C PHE A 67 18.77 12.08 24.24
N GLU A 68 17.85 13.01 23.92
CA GLU A 68 17.78 13.63 22.59
C GLU A 68 19.08 14.38 22.21
N ASN A 69 19.63 15.10 23.20
CA ASN A 69 20.82 15.92 23.06
C ASN A 69 22.12 15.16 23.37
N LYS A 70 22.05 13.87 23.74
CA LYS A 70 23.25 13.05 23.99
C LYS A 70 23.75 12.46 22.67
N PRO A 71 24.97 12.82 22.22
CA PRO A 71 25.56 12.18 21.04
C PRO A 71 25.82 10.70 21.33
N TYR A 72 25.54 9.84 20.35
CA TYR A 72 25.75 8.37 20.42
C TYR A 72 24.94 7.61 21.47
N ALA A 73 23.90 8.21 22.07
CA ALA A 73 22.98 7.47 22.92
C ALA A 73 22.14 6.51 22.06
N ILE A 74 22.34 5.21 22.22
CA ILE A 74 21.44 4.19 21.67
C ILE A 74 20.23 4.12 22.58
N ASN A 75 19.04 4.38 22.03
CA ASN A 75 17.78 4.28 22.76
C ASN A 75 16.68 3.79 21.82
N ARG A 76 16.33 2.52 21.96
CA ARG A 76 15.33 1.86 21.10
C ARG A 76 13.93 2.46 21.25
N ASP A 77 13.53 2.89 22.45
CA ASP A 77 12.21 3.48 22.66
C ASP A 77 12.12 4.85 21.98
N LEU A 78 13.18 5.65 22.05
CA LEU A 78 13.25 6.93 21.35
C LEU A 78 13.34 6.74 19.83
N ALA A 79 14.13 5.77 19.35
CA ALA A 79 14.20 5.40 17.94
C ALA A 79 12.83 4.96 17.39
N ASN A 80 12.11 4.12 18.14
CA ASN A 80 10.76 3.68 17.82
C ASN A 80 9.77 4.84 17.76
N ALA A 81 9.80 5.72 18.76
CA ALA A 81 8.90 6.87 18.81
C ALA A 81 9.06 7.74 17.57
N TYR A 82 10.30 8.09 17.22
CA TYR A 82 10.59 8.85 16.00
C TYR A 82 10.19 8.08 14.73
N TYR A 83 10.54 6.80 14.62
CA TYR A 83 10.22 5.99 13.44
C TYR A 83 8.70 5.91 13.20
N TYR A 84 7.94 5.52 14.21
CA TYR A 84 6.49 5.35 14.08
C TYR A 84 5.74 6.69 13.97
N ARG A 85 6.26 7.77 14.56
CA ARG A 85 5.76 9.13 14.30
C ARG A 85 5.99 9.52 12.85
N GLY A 86 7.18 9.22 12.30
CA GLY A 86 7.48 9.41 10.88
C GLY A 86 6.52 8.64 9.96
N LEU A 87 6.20 7.39 10.27
CA LEU A 87 5.18 6.62 9.53
C LEU A 87 3.80 7.27 9.61
N SER A 88 3.39 7.76 10.78
CA SER A 88 2.10 8.45 10.97
C SER A 88 2.03 9.73 10.14
N LYS A 89 3.08 10.54 10.16
CA LYS A 89 3.21 11.77 9.37
C LYS A 89 3.22 11.50 7.87
N ASN A 90 3.91 10.44 7.42
CA ASN A 90 3.85 9.99 6.03
C ASN A 90 2.41 9.67 5.60
N ASN A 91 1.65 8.96 6.45
CA ASN A 91 0.25 8.66 6.17
C ASN A 91 -0.64 9.92 6.13
N LEU A 92 -0.30 10.93 6.93
CA LEU A 92 -0.91 12.27 6.88
C LEU A 92 -0.38 13.15 5.74
N LYS A 93 0.53 12.63 4.91
CA LYS A 93 1.18 13.35 3.79
C LYS A 93 2.12 14.49 4.22
N GLU A 94 2.57 14.49 5.46
CA GLU A 94 3.56 15.39 6.05
C GLU A 94 4.99 14.83 5.81
N TYR A 95 5.38 14.73 4.54
CA TYR A 95 6.58 13.96 4.15
C TYR A 95 7.89 14.57 4.63
N ASN A 96 8.00 15.90 4.70
CA ASN A 96 9.23 16.56 5.15
C ASN A 96 9.47 16.28 6.64
N GLU A 97 8.43 16.43 7.44
CA GLU A 97 8.42 16.17 8.87
C GLU A 97 8.65 14.69 9.17
N ALA A 98 8.10 13.79 8.34
CA ALA A 98 8.37 12.36 8.41
C ALA A 98 9.84 12.03 8.15
N ILE A 99 10.44 12.65 7.12
CA ILE A 99 11.87 12.46 6.80
C ILE A 99 12.77 12.89 7.96
N GLU A 100 12.48 14.01 8.60
CA GLU A 100 13.24 14.47 9.78
C GLU A 100 13.11 13.49 10.95
N ASP A 101 11.90 12.96 11.18
CA ASP A 101 11.68 11.93 12.20
C ASP A 101 12.43 10.63 11.89
N PHE A 102 12.44 10.17 10.64
CA PHE A 102 13.23 8.99 10.25
C PHE A 102 14.74 9.19 10.45
N LYS A 103 15.27 10.37 10.10
CA LYS A 103 16.68 10.70 10.35
C LYS A 103 16.99 10.70 11.85
N LYS A 104 16.10 11.26 12.68
CA LYS A 104 16.24 11.23 14.14
C LYS A 104 16.20 9.79 14.67
N SER A 105 15.31 8.95 14.17
CA SER A 105 15.25 7.53 14.56
C SER A 105 16.59 6.82 14.33
N LEU A 106 17.19 7.02 13.15
CA LEU A 106 18.46 6.42 12.79
C LEU A 106 19.63 6.83 13.69
N LYS A 107 19.57 8.04 14.29
CA LYS A 107 20.55 8.51 15.27
C LYS A 107 20.55 7.64 16.54
N PHE A 108 19.39 7.17 16.98
CA PHE A 108 19.21 6.42 18.23
C PHE A 108 19.23 4.91 18.04
N GLU A 109 18.95 4.41 16.83
CA GLU A 109 19.10 2.99 16.48
C GLU A 109 19.63 2.85 15.03
N PRO A 110 20.95 2.80 14.84
CA PRO A 110 21.55 2.60 13.52
C PRO A 110 21.11 1.31 12.83
N ALA A 111 20.65 0.29 13.56
CA ALA A 111 20.14 -0.93 12.97
C ALA A 111 18.86 -0.71 12.14
N TYR A 112 18.14 0.41 12.32
CA TYR A 112 16.94 0.74 11.56
C TYR A 112 17.24 1.29 10.16
N TRP A 113 18.51 1.37 9.77
CA TRP A 113 18.95 1.94 8.49
C TRP A 113 18.14 1.42 7.28
N LEU A 114 17.83 0.12 7.22
CA LEU A 114 17.11 -0.50 6.10
C LEU A 114 15.70 0.10 5.96
N VAL A 115 14.90 0.05 7.02
CA VAL A 115 13.52 0.53 7.02
C VAL A 115 13.46 2.05 6.96
N VAL A 116 14.42 2.75 7.56
CA VAL A 116 14.51 4.22 7.52
C VAL A 116 14.79 4.72 6.11
N HIS A 117 15.83 4.21 5.44
CA HIS A 117 16.15 4.65 4.07
C HIS A 117 15.05 4.30 3.08
N TYR A 118 14.40 3.15 3.26
CA TYR A 118 13.23 2.78 2.46
C TYR A 118 12.10 3.81 2.60
N ASN A 119 11.71 4.14 3.84
CA ASN A 119 10.63 5.09 4.07
C ASN A 119 10.96 6.52 3.64
N ILE A 120 12.22 6.98 3.82
CA ILE A 120 12.68 8.25 3.27
C ILE A 120 12.59 8.25 1.75
N GLY A 121 12.99 7.16 1.08
CA GLY A 121 12.86 7.02 -0.36
C GLY A 121 11.42 7.17 -0.84
N VAL A 122 10.46 6.52 -0.16
CA VAL A 122 9.02 6.64 -0.45
C VAL A 122 8.52 8.07 -0.22
N SER A 123 8.89 8.71 0.88
CA SER A 123 8.54 10.11 1.17
C SER A 123 9.04 11.05 0.07
N LYS A 124 10.27 10.85 -0.39
CA LYS A 124 10.89 11.66 -1.46
C LYS A 124 10.18 11.51 -2.80
N ILE A 125 9.70 10.32 -3.17
CA ILE A 125 8.87 10.17 -4.39
C ILE A 125 7.60 11.02 -4.25
N ASN A 126 6.95 10.98 -3.09
CA ASN A 126 5.74 11.77 -2.84
C ASN A 126 5.99 13.28 -2.84
N LEU A 127 7.22 13.73 -2.61
CA LEU A 127 7.66 15.11 -2.75
C LEU A 127 8.09 15.48 -4.17
N GLY A 128 8.19 14.52 -5.09
CA GLY A 128 8.71 14.73 -6.44
C GLY A 128 10.23 14.67 -6.56
N GLU A 129 10.94 14.31 -5.49
CA GLU A 129 12.40 14.22 -5.40
C GLU A 129 12.90 12.83 -5.85
N TYR A 130 12.66 12.47 -7.10
CA TYR A 130 12.85 11.09 -7.59
C TYR A 130 14.32 10.65 -7.61
N GLU A 131 15.26 11.51 -8.02
CA GLU A 131 16.69 11.18 -8.03
C GLU A 131 17.21 10.89 -6.62
N GLU A 132 16.81 11.73 -5.67
CA GLU A 132 17.17 11.61 -4.27
C GLU A 132 16.50 10.42 -3.58
N SER A 133 15.32 10.02 -4.04
CA SER A 133 14.68 8.76 -3.65
C SER A 133 15.48 7.55 -4.12
N ILE A 134 15.91 7.52 -5.39
CA ILE A 134 16.74 6.43 -5.94
C ILE A 134 18.04 6.30 -5.14
N LYS A 135 18.72 7.41 -4.81
CA LYS A 135 19.92 7.37 -3.95
C LYS A 135 19.65 6.71 -2.59
N ASN A 136 18.48 6.92 -1.99
CA ASN A 136 18.12 6.28 -0.73
C ASN A 136 17.93 4.77 -0.87
N PHE A 137 17.31 4.31 -1.97
CA PHE A 137 17.20 2.88 -2.24
C PHE A 137 18.55 2.25 -2.64
N ASP A 138 19.42 3.00 -3.30
CA ASP A 138 20.77 2.55 -3.65
C ASP A 138 21.61 2.27 -2.41
N ILE A 139 21.51 3.10 -1.36
CA ILE A 139 22.16 2.82 -0.06
C ILE A 139 21.82 1.41 0.44
N ILE A 140 20.58 0.95 0.20
CA ILE A 140 20.14 -0.40 0.55
C ILE A 140 20.75 -1.46 -0.35
N THR A 141 20.69 -1.27 -1.66
CA THR A 141 21.14 -2.29 -2.62
C THR A 141 22.65 -2.51 -2.62
N TYR A 142 23.45 -1.48 -2.30
CA TYR A 142 24.91 -1.58 -2.26
C TYR A 142 25.47 -2.33 -1.03
N GLN A 143 24.67 -2.58 0.00
CA GLN A 143 25.13 -3.31 1.17
C GLN A 143 25.34 -4.80 0.87
N ASN A 144 26.47 -5.37 1.27
CA ASN A 144 26.77 -6.80 1.05
C ASN A 144 25.70 -7.71 1.68
N ILE A 145 25.08 -7.25 2.77
CA ILE A 145 23.96 -7.93 3.42
C ILE A 145 22.79 -8.05 2.44
N TYR A 146 22.43 -6.98 1.75
CA TYR A 146 21.40 -6.99 0.71
C TYR A 146 21.68 -8.05 -0.36
N LYS A 147 22.90 -8.02 -0.92
CA LYS A 147 23.30 -8.99 -1.96
C LYS A 147 23.28 -10.44 -1.45
N GLY A 148 23.67 -10.66 -0.19
CA GLY A 148 23.60 -11.96 0.47
C GLY A 148 22.16 -12.45 0.61
N TYR A 149 21.28 -11.64 1.20
CA TYR A 149 19.86 -11.99 1.37
C TYR A 149 19.13 -12.15 0.04
N TYR A 150 19.37 -11.27 -0.92
CA TYR A 150 18.84 -11.37 -2.29
C TYR A 150 19.19 -12.71 -2.92
N ASN A 151 20.46 -13.10 -2.89
CA ASN A 151 20.91 -14.38 -3.44
C ASN A 151 20.25 -15.57 -2.73
N ARG A 152 20.07 -15.50 -1.41
CA ARG A 152 19.42 -16.55 -0.62
C ARG A 152 17.91 -16.64 -0.92
N ILE A 153 17.23 -15.49 -1.09
CA ILE A 153 15.82 -15.43 -1.50
C ILE A 153 15.62 -16.08 -2.87
N ILE A 154 16.43 -15.73 -3.87
CA ILE A 154 16.28 -16.28 -5.22
C ILE A 154 16.56 -17.79 -5.26
N ARG A 155 17.51 -18.25 -4.43
CA ARG A 155 17.79 -19.67 -4.23
C ARG A 155 16.75 -20.38 -3.36
N LYS A 156 15.73 -19.67 -2.85
CA LYS A 156 14.70 -20.18 -1.94
C LYS A 156 15.26 -20.77 -0.63
N GLU A 157 16.39 -20.23 -0.17
CA GLU A 157 17.09 -20.64 1.06
C GLU A 157 16.56 -19.94 2.32
N ILE A 158 15.84 -18.83 2.18
CA ILE A 158 15.20 -18.07 3.28
C ILE A 158 13.73 -17.85 2.94
N TYR A 159 12.85 -18.10 3.90
CA TYR A 159 11.43 -17.78 3.86
C TYR A 159 11.10 -16.77 4.97
N ASP A 160 11.54 -15.53 4.78
CA ASP A 160 11.16 -14.38 5.61
C ASP A 160 10.28 -13.46 4.77
N ASN A 161 8.98 -13.50 5.03
CA ASN A 161 7.99 -12.75 4.28
C ASN A 161 8.12 -11.24 4.47
N GLU A 162 8.56 -10.77 5.64
CA GLU A 162 8.64 -9.34 5.94
C GLU A 162 9.80 -8.70 5.19
N LEU A 163 10.97 -9.35 5.23
CA LEU A 163 12.15 -8.89 4.52
C LEU A 163 11.96 -8.98 3.00
N TYR A 164 11.32 -10.06 2.51
CA TYR A 164 10.94 -10.18 1.09
C TYR A 164 10.01 -9.06 0.64
N ASN A 165 8.92 -8.80 1.38
CA ASN A 165 7.97 -7.75 1.05
C ASN A 165 8.65 -6.39 0.99
N THR A 166 9.59 -6.12 1.90
CA THR A 166 10.41 -4.91 1.91
C THR A 166 11.22 -4.79 0.62
N TYR A 167 11.88 -5.86 0.18
CA TYR A 167 12.69 -5.84 -1.04
C TYR A 167 11.87 -5.69 -2.33
N VAL A 168 10.74 -6.38 -2.44
CA VAL A 168 9.84 -6.22 -3.59
C VAL A 168 9.30 -4.80 -3.64
N SER A 169 8.83 -4.28 -2.52
CA SER A 169 8.32 -2.90 -2.40
C SER A 169 9.39 -1.86 -2.74
N MET A 170 10.63 -2.09 -2.32
CA MET A 170 11.77 -1.24 -2.68
C MET A 170 12.01 -1.25 -4.19
N HIS A 171 12.07 -2.42 -4.83
CA HIS A 171 12.28 -2.50 -6.28
C HIS A 171 11.12 -1.90 -7.09
N CYS A 172 9.87 -2.05 -6.63
CA CYS A 172 8.72 -1.31 -7.16
C CYS A 172 8.93 0.20 -7.05
N SER A 173 9.39 0.68 -5.90
CA SER A 173 9.62 2.11 -5.66
C SER A 173 10.71 2.68 -6.57
N ILE A 174 11.82 1.96 -6.75
CA ILE A 174 12.88 2.34 -7.71
C ILE A 174 12.31 2.39 -9.13
N LEU A 175 11.53 1.38 -9.53
CA LEU A 175 10.87 1.35 -10.83
C LEU A 175 10.01 2.60 -11.01
N PHE A 176 9.13 2.91 -10.07
CA PHE A 176 8.25 4.07 -10.15
C PHE A 176 9.01 5.39 -10.23
N ALA A 177 10.04 5.57 -9.40
CA ALA A 177 10.90 6.76 -9.46
C ALA A 177 11.55 6.93 -10.84
N LYS A 178 12.07 5.85 -11.43
CA LYS A 178 12.66 5.87 -12.79
C LYS A 178 11.63 6.17 -13.88
N LEU A 179 10.42 5.60 -13.79
CA LEU A 179 9.33 5.91 -14.71
C LEU A 179 8.98 7.40 -14.66
N LEU A 180 8.87 7.97 -13.45
CA LEU A 180 8.57 9.38 -13.25
C LEU A 180 9.68 10.32 -13.76
N LEU A 181 10.95 9.88 -13.74
CA LEU A 181 12.09 10.55 -14.37
C LEU A 181 12.18 10.34 -15.89
N LYS A 182 11.34 9.48 -16.48
CA LYS A 182 11.44 9.04 -17.89
C LYS A 182 12.76 8.32 -18.20
N GLU A 183 13.35 7.68 -17.20
CA GLU A 183 14.54 6.86 -17.35
C GLU A 183 14.21 5.41 -17.74
N LYS A 184 15.20 4.72 -18.31
CA LYS A 184 15.07 3.28 -18.59
C LYS A 184 15.02 2.50 -17.28
N ALA A 185 13.94 1.76 -17.07
CA ALA A 185 13.71 0.97 -15.86
C ALA A 185 13.91 -0.54 -16.05
N TYR A 186 14.53 -0.98 -17.14
CA TYR A 186 14.67 -2.41 -17.51
C TYR A 186 15.25 -3.27 -16.38
N ASN A 187 16.37 -2.85 -15.78
CA ASN A 187 16.99 -3.60 -14.67
C ASN A 187 16.06 -3.68 -13.46
N SER A 188 15.33 -2.60 -13.14
CA SER A 188 14.39 -2.55 -12.02
C SER A 188 13.18 -3.45 -12.25
N ILE A 189 12.69 -3.54 -13.48
CA ILE A 189 11.62 -4.46 -13.89
C ILE A 189 12.08 -5.91 -13.74
N ASN A 190 13.23 -6.25 -14.29
CA ASN A 190 13.76 -7.61 -14.22
C ASN A 190 13.93 -8.06 -12.76
N MET A 191 14.53 -7.22 -11.91
CA MET A 191 14.71 -7.55 -10.49
C MET A 191 13.37 -7.72 -9.76
N PHE A 192 12.37 -6.86 -10.05
CA PHE A 192 11.03 -7.02 -9.49
C PHE A 192 10.36 -8.33 -9.96
N LEU A 193 10.44 -8.65 -11.25
CA LEU A 193 9.87 -9.87 -11.81
C LEU A 193 10.55 -11.13 -11.28
N GLU A 194 11.87 -11.14 -11.15
CA GLU A 194 12.62 -12.26 -10.54
C GLU A 194 12.16 -12.50 -9.09
N LEU A 195 12.14 -11.45 -8.26
CA LEU A 195 11.73 -11.57 -6.87
C LEU A 195 10.28 -12.03 -6.74
N SER A 196 9.37 -11.43 -7.50
CA SER A 196 7.95 -11.80 -7.46
C SER A 196 7.69 -13.23 -7.93
N LYS A 197 8.42 -13.70 -8.95
CA LYS A 197 8.35 -15.10 -9.42
C LYS A 197 8.83 -16.11 -8.37
N CYS A 198 9.81 -15.75 -7.53
CA CYS A 198 10.33 -16.65 -6.51
C CYS A 198 9.28 -17.05 -5.44
N PHE A 199 8.44 -16.11 -5.01
CA PHE A 199 7.48 -16.34 -3.93
C PHE A 199 6.06 -16.62 -4.42
N ASN A 200 5.58 -15.86 -5.40
CA ASN A 200 4.23 -16.00 -5.92
C ASN A 200 4.24 -16.02 -7.46
N PRO A 201 4.75 -17.10 -8.08
CA PRO A 201 4.96 -17.18 -9.53
C PRO A 201 3.70 -16.98 -10.36
N ASN A 202 2.53 -17.28 -9.79
CA ASN A 202 1.24 -17.15 -10.45
C ASN A 202 0.45 -15.90 -10.04
N ASN A 203 0.98 -15.04 -9.15
CA ASN A 203 0.28 -13.82 -8.77
C ASN A 203 0.34 -12.79 -9.89
N ASN A 204 -0.76 -12.06 -10.06
CA ASN A 204 -0.82 -10.92 -10.96
C ASN A 204 0.12 -9.81 -10.47
N HIS A 205 1.26 -9.67 -11.14
CA HIS A 205 2.31 -8.71 -10.81
C HIS A 205 1.79 -7.26 -10.78
N ILE A 206 0.99 -6.90 -11.78
CA ILE A 206 0.39 -5.56 -11.89
C ILE A 206 -0.56 -5.30 -10.73
N PHE A 207 -1.37 -6.28 -10.34
CA PHE A 207 -2.27 -6.12 -9.18
C PHE A 207 -1.49 -5.76 -7.91
N ASN A 208 -0.39 -6.48 -7.62
CA ASN A 208 0.45 -6.19 -6.44
C ASN A 208 1.10 -4.80 -6.54
N MET A 209 1.53 -4.38 -7.73
CA MET A 209 2.04 -3.01 -7.94
C MET A 209 0.97 -1.97 -7.66
N VAL A 210 -0.27 -2.20 -8.09
CA VAL A 210 -1.39 -1.29 -7.83
C VAL A 210 -1.71 -1.23 -6.33
N SER A 211 -1.70 -2.34 -5.60
CA SER A 211 -1.82 -2.36 -4.14
C SER A 211 -0.74 -1.51 -3.49
N PHE A 212 0.51 -1.72 -3.89
CA PHE A 212 1.65 -0.98 -3.36
C PHE A 212 1.56 0.52 -3.66
N LEU A 213 1.12 0.88 -4.87
CA LEU A 213 0.84 2.26 -5.26
C LEU A 213 -0.22 2.91 -4.37
N PHE A 214 -1.33 2.21 -4.18
CA PHE A 214 -2.46 2.69 -3.39
C PHE A 214 -2.10 2.97 -1.93
N GLU A 215 -1.26 2.11 -1.35
CA GLU A 215 -0.86 2.22 0.06
C GLU A 215 0.16 3.33 0.32
N ASN A 216 1.07 3.61 -0.63
CA ASN A 216 2.28 4.37 -0.35
C ASN A 216 2.39 5.70 -1.11
N TYR A 217 1.56 5.94 -2.13
CA TYR A 217 1.73 7.07 -3.05
C TYR A 217 0.48 7.94 -3.17
N LYS A 218 0.69 9.23 -3.42
CA LYS A 218 -0.40 10.16 -3.75
C LYS A 218 -1.08 9.80 -5.07
N TYR A 219 -2.39 10.00 -5.15
CA TYR A 219 -3.22 9.66 -6.31
C TYR A 219 -2.74 10.28 -7.63
N ASP A 220 -2.26 11.51 -7.62
CA ASP A 220 -1.71 12.20 -8.79
C ASP A 220 -0.42 11.55 -9.33
N LEU A 221 0.34 10.87 -8.47
CA LEU A 221 1.48 10.04 -8.90
C LEU A 221 1.03 8.69 -9.44
N ILE A 222 0.00 8.08 -8.84
CA ILE A 222 -0.57 6.81 -9.29
C ILE A 222 -1.01 6.95 -10.76
N GLU A 223 -1.73 8.01 -11.11
CA GLU A 223 -2.19 8.24 -12.49
C GLU A 223 -1.01 8.38 -13.47
N LYS A 224 0.03 9.13 -13.09
CA LYS A 224 1.24 9.28 -13.91
C LYS A 224 1.91 7.93 -14.16
N ILE A 225 2.02 7.10 -13.11
CA ILE A 225 2.61 5.76 -13.19
C ILE A 225 1.76 4.84 -14.06
N PHE A 226 0.43 4.91 -13.95
CA PHE A 226 -0.47 4.13 -14.81
C PHE A 226 -0.24 4.42 -16.29
N ASN A 227 -0.06 5.70 -16.66
CA ASN A 227 0.23 6.06 -18.04
C ASN A 227 1.53 5.45 -18.58
N TYR A 228 2.50 5.16 -17.71
CA TYR A 228 3.69 4.40 -18.11
C TYR A 228 3.41 2.90 -18.17
N LEU A 229 2.78 2.31 -17.15
CA LEU A 229 2.55 0.86 -17.05
C LEU A 229 1.74 0.27 -18.21
N VAL A 230 0.97 1.09 -18.92
CA VAL A 230 0.17 0.65 -20.07
C VAL A 230 0.97 0.55 -21.38
N GLU A 231 2.16 1.17 -21.46
CA GLU A 231 2.99 1.19 -22.66
C GLU A 231 3.55 -0.21 -23.03
N GLU A 232 3.85 -0.42 -24.32
CA GLU A 232 4.27 -1.73 -24.85
C GLU A 232 5.59 -2.22 -24.26
N ASN A 233 6.50 -1.29 -23.93
CA ASN A 233 7.79 -1.60 -23.32
C ASN A 233 7.69 -2.13 -21.87
N TYR A 234 6.49 -2.17 -21.30
CA TYR A 234 6.22 -2.75 -19.98
C TYR A 234 5.25 -3.94 -20.03
N ASN A 235 5.03 -4.54 -21.21
CA ASN A 235 4.19 -5.73 -21.38
C ASN A 235 4.59 -6.91 -20.46
N ASP A 236 5.88 -7.04 -20.13
CA ASP A 236 6.39 -8.10 -19.27
C ASP A 236 5.76 -8.07 -17.86
N LEU A 237 5.38 -6.89 -17.37
CA LEU A 237 4.68 -6.74 -16.10
C LEU A 237 3.27 -7.36 -16.13
N TRP A 238 2.67 -7.47 -17.32
CA TRP A 238 1.32 -7.98 -17.53
C TRP A 238 1.27 -9.48 -17.81
N GLU A 239 2.41 -10.19 -17.85
CA GLU A 239 2.46 -11.61 -18.23
C GLU A 239 1.57 -12.53 -17.40
N ASN A 240 1.26 -12.17 -16.16
CA ASN A 240 0.41 -12.96 -15.27
C ASN A 240 -1.06 -12.50 -15.24
N ASP A 241 -1.42 -11.46 -16.01
CA ASP A 241 -2.81 -11.04 -16.11
C ASP A 241 -3.58 -11.86 -17.16
N ILE A 242 -4.67 -12.48 -16.72
CA ILE A 242 -5.49 -13.38 -17.54
C ILE A 242 -6.13 -12.59 -18.70
N THR A 243 -6.66 -11.40 -18.43
CA THR A 243 -7.35 -10.59 -19.44
C THR A 243 -6.36 -10.10 -20.50
N PHE A 244 -5.20 -9.57 -20.10
CA PHE A 244 -4.13 -9.19 -21.02
C PHE A 244 -3.67 -10.38 -21.89
N ASN A 245 -3.46 -11.55 -21.29
CA ASN A 245 -3.03 -12.74 -22.03
C ASN A 245 -4.05 -13.25 -23.07
N LEU A 246 -5.34 -13.13 -22.78
CA LEU A 246 -6.41 -13.47 -23.74
C LEU A 246 -6.49 -12.50 -24.91
N LEU A 247 -6.05 -11.26 -24.70
CA LEU A 247 -6.13 -10.18 -25.67
C LEU A 247 -4.85 -10.04 -26.51
N LYS A 248 -3.67 -10.26 -25.92
CA LYS A 248 -2.38 -10.12 -26.60
C LYS A 248 -2.19 -11.06 -27.78
N SER A 249 -2.90 -12.20 -27.79
CA SER A 249 -2.88 -13.19 -28.87
C SER A 249 -3.79 -12.82 -30.05
N LYS A 250 -4.60 -11.77 -29.91
CA LYS A 250 -5.52 -11.28 -30.94
C LYS A 250 -4.92 -10.07 -31.64
N THR A 251 -5.30 -9.86 -32.90
CA THR A 251 -5.02 -8.63 -33.65
C THR A 251 -5.88 -7.49 -33.11
N ILE A 252 -5.43 -6.87 -32.02
CA ILE A 252 -6.06 -5.71 -31.39
C ILE A 252 -5.22 -4.48 -31.68
N ASP A 253 -5.89 -3.36 -31.97
CA ASP A 253 -5.23 -2.07 -32.12
C ASP A 253 -4.46 -1.68 -30.83
N LYS A 254 -3.28 -1.06 -31.01
CA LYS A 254 -2.37 -0.75 -29.90
C LYS A 254 -3.00 0.23 -28.90
N GLU A 255 -3.73 1.22 -29.38
CA GLU A 255 -4.38 2.22 -28.54
C GLU A 255 -5.55 1.60 -27.78
N ILE A 256 -6.28 0.67 -28.41
CA ILE A 256 -7.31 -0.12 -27.73
C ILE A 256 -6.71 -0.96 -26.59
N LEU A 257 -5.60 -1.66 -26.84
CA LEU A 257 -4.93 -2.46 -25.80
C LEU A 257 -4.45 -1.59 -24.63
N LYS A 258 -3.88 -0.41 -24.93
CA LYS A 258 -3.47 0.58 -23.91
C LYS A 258 -4.65 1.02 -23.04
N ASN A 259 -5.79 1.32 -23.65
CA ASN A 259 -7.01 1.71 -22.93
C ASN A 259 -7.57 0.57 -22.07
N ILE A 260 -7.52 -0.67 -22.55
CA ILE A 260 -7.93 -1.84 -21.76
C ILE A 260 -7.05 -2.00 -20.53
N LYS A 261 -5.73 -1.93 -20.70
CA LYS A 261 -4.80 -1.98 -19.57
C LYS A 261 -5.07 -0.86 -18.56
N LYS A 262 -5.29 0.37 -19.04
CA LYS A 262 -5.61 1.51 -18.17
C LYS A 262 -6.87 1.24 -17.34
N ASN A 263 -7.92 0.69 -17.96
CA ASN A 263 -9.14 0.28 -17.26
C ASN A 263 -8.89 -0.82 -16.23
N LEU A 264 -8.07 -1.82 -16.55
CA LEU A 264 -7.69 -2.87 -15.59
C LEU A 264 -6.96 -2.29 -14.37
N LEU A 265 -6.02 -1.35 -14.56
CA LEU A 265 -5.32 -0.68 -13.47
C LEU A 265 -6.30 0.02 -12.51
N TYR A 266 -7.28 0.74 -13.06
CA TYR A 266 -8.32 1.39 -12.24
C TYR A 266 -9.25 0.40 -11.55
N GLN A 267 -9.59 -0.72 -12.19
CA GLN A 267 -10.36 -1.79 -11.55
C GLN A 267 -9.60 -2.39 -10.37
N TYR A 268 -8.31 -2.65 -10.50
CA TYR A 268 -7.49 -3.11 -9.38
C TYR A 268 -7.40 -2.08 -8.26
N LEU A 269 -7.26 -0.80 -8.61
CA LEU A 269 -7.25 0.29 -7.63
C LEU A 269 -8.57 0.36 -6.86
N LEU A 270 -9.70 0.23 -7.57
CA LEU A 270 -11.04 0.19 -6.98
C LEU A 270 -11.19 -1.03 -6.07
N LEU A 271 -10.79 -2.22 -6.53
CA LEU A 271 -10.82 -3.43 -5.72
C LEU A 271 -10.02 -3.27 -4.44
N GLN A 272 -8.84 -2.63 -4.48
CA GLN A 272 -8.04 -2.33 -3.29
C GLN A 272 -8.75 -1.36 -2.33
N SER A 273 -9.47 -0.37 -2.87
CA SER A 273 -10.26 0.54 -2.05
C SER A 273 -11.50 -0.10 -1.42
N LEU A 274 -12.08 -1.11 -2.08
CA LEU A 274 -13.31 -1.81 -1.66
C LEU A 274 -13.03 -3.09 -0.86
N SER A 275 -11.86 -3.70 -0.98
CA SER A 275 -11.46 -4.82 -0.13
C SER A 275 -11.30 -4.30 1.30
N PHE A 276 -12.36 -4.44 2.09
CA PHE A 276 -12.53 -4.05 3.50
C PHE A 276 -11.54 -4.73 4.48
N ASN A 277 -10.35 -5.09 4.04
CA ASN A 277 -9.34 -5.83 4.79
C ASN A 277 -8.04 -5.05 4.98
N ASN A 278 -8.07 -3.73 4.85
CA ASN A 278 -6.97 -2.89 5.30
C ASN A 278 -7.23 -2.45 6.74
N LYS A 279 -6.29 -2.80 7.61
CA LYS A 279 -6.22 -2.48 9.05
C LYS A 279 -6.50 -0.98 9.37
N THR A 280 -6.41 -0.11 8.37
CA THR A 280 -6.33 1.36 8.41
C THR A 280 -7.59 2.11 7.96
N LEU A 281 -8.80 1.69 8.35
CA LEU A 281 -10.05 2.43 8.06
C LEU A 281 -10.89 2.75 9.30
N LYS A 282 -10.27 3.42 10.29
CA LYS A 282 -10.91 4.58 10.96
C LYS A 282 -10.37 5.89 10.37
N ARG A 283 -10.39 6.00 9.03
CA ARG A 283 -10.10 7.28 8.36
C ARG A 283 -11.25 8.23 8.69
N GLU A 284 -10.95 9.36 9.33
CA GLU A 284 -11.89 10.47 9.64
C GLU A 284 -12.49 11.18 8.41
N TYR A 285 -12.54 10.51 7.27
CA TYR A 285 -13.29 10.97 6.12
C TYR A 285 -14.09 9.78 5.62
N THR A 286 -15.31 9.64 6.16
CA THR A 286 -16.46 9.41 5.30
C THR A 286 -16.43 10.51 4.24
N TYR A 287 -15.60 10.34 3.21
CA TYR A 287 -15.93 10.92 1.93
C TYR A 287 -17.37 10.48 1.69
N ASN A 288 -18.23 11.43 1.34
CA ASN A 288 -19.40 11.12 0.52
C ASN A 288 -18.84 10.48 -0.75
N ILE A 289 -18.50 9.20 -0.69
CA ILE A 289 -18.25 8.39 -1.85
C ILE A 289 -19.65 8.10 -2.37
N GLU A 290 -20.20 9.07 -3.11
CA GLU A 290 -21.22 8.77 -4.08
C GLU A 290 -20.56 7.89 -5.15
N ILE A 291 -20.69 6.57 -4.98
CA ILE A 291 -20.33 5.61 -6.00
C ILE A 291 -21.41 5.72 -7.08
N ALA A 292 -21.22 6.64 -8.02
CA ALA A 292 -21.81 6.48 -9.34
C ALA A 292 -21.04 5.35 -10.03
N HIS A 293 -21.67 4.19 -10.13
CA HIS A 293 -21.19 3.03 -10.88
C HIS A 293 -20.65 3.46 -12.25
N TYR A 294 -19.36 3.22 -12.52
CA TYR A 294 -18.84 3.29 -13.88
C TYR A 294 -18.92 1.91 -14.54
N THR A 295 -19.92 1.75 -15.40
CA THR A 295 -19.81 0.90 -16.58
C THR A 295 -18.89 1.56 -17.61
N SER A 296 -17.95 0.80 -18.18
CA SER A 296 -17.63 0.91 -19.62
C SER A 296 -16.97 -0.39 -20.14
N LEU A 297 -17.70 -1.52 -20.02
CA LEU A 297 -17.39 -2.71 -20.83
C LEU A 297 -17.98 -2.61 -22.25
N ASN A 298 -18.73 -1.53 -22.55
CA ASN A 298 -19.37 -1.32 -23.85
C ASN A 298 -18.40 -0.97 -24.99
N THR A 299 -17.15 -0.59 -24.71
CA THR A 299 -16.13 -0.40 -25.74
C THR A 299 -15.46 -1.72 -26.16
N LEU A 300 -15.64 -2.80 -25.38
CA LEU A 300 -15.09 -4.14 -25.70
C LEU A 300 -15.96 -4.95 -26.69
N LEU A 301 -17.10 -4.40 -27.13
CA LEU A 301 -18.05 -5.09 -28.01
C LEU A 301 -18.17 -4.51 -29.43
N LYS A 302 -17.32 -3.57 -29.84
CA LYS A 302 -17.26 -3.12 -31.25
C LYS A 302 -16.23 -3.81 -32.13
N LEU A 303 -15.41 -4.71 -31.57
CA LEU A 303 -14.46 -5.50 -32.34
C LEU A 303 -14.51 -6.94 -31.86
N ILE A 304 -15.43 -7.73 -32.42
CA ILE A 304 -15.10 -8.86 -33.30
C ILE A 304 -16.36 -9.21 -34.11
N LYS A 305 -16.24 -9.11 -35.44
CA LYS A 305 -17.11 -9.77 -36.43
C LYS A 305 -16.25 -10.86 -37.10
N GLU A 306 -16.65 -12.10 -37.39
CA GLU A 306 -17.91 -12.88 -37.35
C GLU A 306 -17.47 -14.39 -37.33
N ASP A 307 -18.20 -15.42 -36.89
CA ASP A 307 -19.63 -15.77 -36.95
C ASP A 307 -20.56 -15.12 -35.91
N ASN A 308 -20.70 -13.80 -35.95
CA ASN A 308 -21.74 -13.02 -35.24
C ASN A 308 -21.93 -13.22 -33.72
N LYS A 309 -21.12 -14.00 -33.00
CA LYS A 309 -21.20 -14.09 -31.53
C LYS A 309 -19.84 -14.33 -30.89
N ILE A 310 -19.35 -13.31 -30.19
CA ILE A 310 -18.43 -13.48 -29.07
C ILE A 310 -19.18 -13.25 -27.78
N ARG A 311 -19.17 -14.28 -26.95
CA ARG A 311 -19.81 -14.28 -25.64
C ARG A 311 -18.73 -13.97 -24.60
N ILE A 312 -18.69 -12.71 -24.20
CA ILE A 312 -18.09 -12.32 -22.92
C ILE A 312 -19.24 -12.40 -21.93
N THR A 313 -19.24 -13.42 -21.06
CA THR A 313 -20.11 -13.42 -19.88
C THR A 313 -19.58 -12.35 -18.94
N ASN A 314 -20.11 -11.15 -19.12
CA ASN A 314 -20.00 -10.08 -18.16
C ASN A 314 -20.96 -10.39 -17.01
N ILE A 315 -20.46 -10.36 -15.78
CA ILE A 315 -21.31 -10.33 -14.58
C ILE A 315 -21.83 -8.89 -14.53
N SER A 316 -22.98 -8.70 -15.16
CA SER A 316 -23.69 -7.43 -15.26
C SER A 316 -24.24 -7.02 -13.90
N ASN A 317 -24.06 -5.74 -13.58
CA ASN A 317 -25.07 -4.80 -13.07
C ASN A 317 -26.27 -5.44 -12.37
N ALA A 318 -26.45 -5.10 -11.09
CA ALA A 318 -27.69 -5.30 -10.36
C ALA A 318 -28.83 -4.47 -10.98
N ASN A 319 -29.33 -4.93 -12.12
CA ASN A 319 -30.62 -4.52 -12.70
C ASN A 319 -31.75 -5.42 -12.16
N ASP A 320 -31.45 -6.46 -11.38
CA ASP A 320 -32.44 -7.25 -10.68
C ASP A 320 -32.71 -6.64 -9.28
N PRO A 321 -33.95 -6.20 -8.98
CA PRO A 321 -34.34 -5.77 -7.64
C PRO A 321 -33.99 -6.77 -6.53
N LYS A 322 -33.82 -8.06 -6.87
CA LYS A 322 -33.39 -9.11 -5.94
C LYS A 322 -31.92 -9.00 -5.57
N GLU A 323 -31.04 -8.64 -6.50
CA GLU A 323 -29.60 -8.44 -6.21
C GLU A 323 -29.37 -7.19 -5.37
N GLY A 324 -30.08 -6.11 -5.66
CA GLY A 324 -30.13 -4.91 -4.80
C GLY A 324 -30.61 -5.24 -3.38
N LYS A 325 -31.67 -6.06 -3.24
CA LYS A 325 -32.14 -6.55 -1.94
C LYS A 325 -31.18 -7.48 -1.22
N ILE A 326 -30.42 -8.31 -1.94
CA ILE A 326 -29.39 -9.17 -1.33
C ILE A 326 -28.28 -8.31 -0.74
N LEU A 327 -27.79 -7.32 -1.49
CA LEU A 327 -26.80 -6.37 -1.01
C LEU A 327 -27.35 -5.54 0.15
N GLU A 328 -28.57 -5.01 0.04
CA GLU A 328 -29.25 -4.28 1.12
C GLU A 328 -29.39 -5.14 2.39
N ASN A 329 -29.75 -6.42 2.26
CA ASN A 329 -29.84 -7.36 3.39
C ASN A 329 -28.46 -7.70 3.98
N ILE A 330 -27.41 -7.79 3.17
CA ILE A 330 -26.04 -8.01 3.63
C ILE A 330 -25.56 -6.79 4.43
N PHE A 331 -25.81 -5.58 3.92
CA PHE A 331 -25.43 -4.35 4.61
C PHE A 331 -26.28 -4.08 5.87
N ASN A 332 -27.59 -4.39 5.84
CA ASN A 332 -28.50 -4.18 6.98
C ASN A 332 -28.42 -5.25 8.07
N LYS A 333 -27.86 -6.43 7.78
CA LYS A 333 -27.51 -7.42 8.81
C LYS A 333 -26.53 -6.87 9.86
N ASN A 334 -25.81 -5.79 9.53
CA ASN A 334 -24.86 -5.12 10.42
C ASN A 334 -25.39 -3.76 10.96
N SER A 335 -26.71 -3.57 11.02
CA SER A 335 -27.38 -2.39 11.63
C SER A 335 -27.09 -1.04 10.96
N LEU A 336 -26.76 -1.03 9.66
CA LEU A 336 -26.41 0.19 8.92
C LEU A 336 -27.61 0.96 8.32
N ASN A 337 -28.81 0.37 8.35
CA ASN A 337 -30.08 0.96 7.88
C ASN A 337 -30.02 1.66 6.51
N ILE A 338 -29.39 1.00 5.54
CA ILE A 338 -29.24 1.41 4.15
C ILE A 338 -30.47 0.96 3.36
N LYS A 339 -31.00 1.83 2.49
CA LYS A 339 -32.14 1.51 1.62
C LYS A 339 -31.79 1.77 0.16
N ILE A 340 -31.74 0.72 -0.65
CA ILE A 340 -31.39 0.83 -2.08
C ILE A 340 -32.69 1.03 -2.86
N LYS A 341 -32.89 2.23 -3.41
CA LYS A 341 -34.07 2.53 -4.25
C LYS A 341 -33.72 2.31 -5.72
N ASN A 342 -34.52 1.47 -6.38
CA ASN A 342 -34.56 1.43 -7.83
C ASN A 342 -35.49 2.53 -8.32
N ASP A 343 -34.95 3.50 -9.06
CA ASP A 343 -35.77 4.48 -9.75
C ASP A 343 -35.96 3.98 -11.20
N GLU A 344 -37.12 3.39 -11.47
CA GLU A 344 -37.44 2.79 -12.78
C GLU A 344 -37.44 3.83 -13.93
N ASN A 345 -37.41 5.12 -13.60
CA ASN A 345 -37.44 6.24 -14.54
C ASN A 345 -36.07 6.87 -14.82
N LEU A 346 -34.99 6.41 -14.19
CA LEU A 346 -33.65 6.96 -14.40
C LEU A 346 -33.01 6.33 -15.64
N ILE A 347 -33.13 7.01 -16.78
CA ILE A 347 -32.34 6.72 -17.98
C ILE A 347 -30.87 6.96 -17.64
N THR A 348 -30.13 5.87 -17.45
CA THR A 348 -28.70 5.93 -17.19
C THR A 348 -27.96 6.01 -18.52
N LEU A 349 -27.37 7.17 -18.79
CA LEU A 349 -26.49 7.41 -19.93
C LEU A 349 -25.16 6.67 -19.68
N GLN A 350 -24.95 5.61 -20.46
CA GLN A 350 -23.73 4.81 -20.48
C GLN A 350 -22.68 5.50 -21.37
N THR A 351 -21.46 5.68 -20.87
CA THR A 351 -20.26 5.85 -21.69
C THR A 351 -19.40 4.60 -21.57
#